data_AF-A0A3N5N7X6-F1
#
_entry.id   AF-A0A3N5N7X6-F1
#
_cell.length_a   1.000
_cell.length_b   1.000
_cell.length_c   1.000
_cell.angle_alpha   90.00
_cell.angle_beta   90.00
_cell.angle_gamma   90.00
#
_symmetry.space_group_name_H-M   'P 1'
#
loop_
_entity.id
_entity.type
_entity.pdbx_description
1 polymer ?
#
loop_
_entity_poly.entity_id
_entity_poly.type
_entity_poly.pdbx_seq_one_letter_code
_entity_poly.pdbx_strand_id
1 'polypeptide(L)'
;MRLRRQSGGSLLLIGQQEEPAMALMAGAMISVAAQLPAQGASFYILDGSPADSPLARVLPDVQAAIPQPVRFVEYRAVSEAMNELAGELKRRQSAAEPVTAPLFVIVYGLQRYRALRKSEDFSFAARDQEAGQAADRVYADLLREGPPVGMHVLAWADTAACIERTLDRASLREFDHRVLFQMSASDSSNLIDSPMANKLGMNRALAFSEEQGTLEKFRPYALPSPEWLEHVRTCLAAQHK
;
A
#
# COMPACT_ATOMS: atom_id res chain seq x y z
N MET A 1 6.20 10.79 -7.05
CA MET A 1 6.35 10.37 -5.64
C MET A 1 7.53 9.42 -5.55
N ARG A 2 8.52 9.68 -4.69
CA ARG A 2 9.66 8.78 -4.47
C ARG A 2 9.59 8.30 -3.02
N LEU A 3 9.37 7.00 -2.83
CA LEU A 3 9.37 6.40 -1.49
C LEU A 3 10.82 6.33 -1.00
N ARG A 4 11.16 7.18 -0.03
CA ARG A 4 12.49 7.24 0.59
C ARG A 4 12.54 6.25 1.75
N ARG A 5 13.75 5.76 2.06
CA ARG A 5 13.98 4.94 3.26
C ARG A 5 14.00 5.81 4.52
N GLN A 6 12.86 6.37 4.84
CA GLN A 6 12.62 7.21 6.01
C GLN A 6 11.20 6.90 6.51
N SER A 7 10.94 7.13 7.80
CA SER A 7 9.57 7.03 8.36
C SER A 7 8.61 7.88 7.53
N GLY A 8 7.34 7.46 7.46
CA GLY A 8 6.37 8.08 6.56
C GLY A 8 6.41 7.56 5.12
N GLY A 9 7.38 6.71 4.75
CA GLY A 9 7.55 6.18 3.39
C GLY A 9 6.49 5.17 2.93
N SER A 10 5.22 5.39 3.25
CA SER A 10 4.07 4.58 2.85
C SER A 10 3.00 5.47 2.21
N LEU A 11 2.17 4.91 1.34
CA LEU A 11 1.10 5.61 0.64
C LEU A 11 -0.26 5.05 1.04
N LEU A 12 -1.19 5.95 1.39
CA LEU A 12 -2.58 5.61 1.66
C LEU A 12 -3.51 6.28 0.64
N LEU A 13 -4.36 5.50 -0.02
CA LEU A 13 -5.44 5.99 -0.86
C LEU A 13 -6.77 5.88 -0.10
N ILE A 14 -7.57 6.93 -0.09
CA ILE A 14 -8.85 6.96 0.63
C ILE A 14 -9.97 7.47 -0.27
N GLY A 15 -10.99 6.65 -0.47
CA GLY A 15 -12.24 7.04 -1.12
C GLY A 15 -12.92 5.89 -1.88
N GLN A 16 -14.18 6.08 -2.21
CA GLN A 16 -15.08 5.03 -2.73
C GLN A 16 -14.85 4.68 -4.20
N GLN A 17 -13.96 5.39 -4.89
CA GLN A 17 -13.72 5.21 -6.32
C GLN A 17 -12.73 4.05 -6.54
N GLU A 18 -13.28 2.83 -6.65
CA GLU A 18 -12.52 1.58 -6.77
C GLU A 18 -11.59 1.54 -7.99
N GLU A 19 -12.10 1.92 -9.18
CA GLU A 19 -11.35 1.87 -10.43
C GLU A 19 -10.18 2.89 -10.45
N PRO A 20 -10.37 4.18 -10.14
CA PRO A 20 -9.25 5.12 -9.97
C PRO A 20 -8.23 4.69 -8.92
N ALA A 21 -8.67 4.09 -7.81
CA ALA A 21 -7.75 3.58 -6.79
C ALA A 21 -6.89 2.43 -7.34
N MET A 22 -7.51 1.49 -8.06
CA MET A 22 -6.80 0.39 -8.72
C MET A 22 -5.81 0.90 -9.76
N ALA A 23 -6.22 1.86 -10.59
CA ALA A 23 -5.35 2.48 -11.59
C ALA A 23 -4.12 3.16 -10.97
N LEU A 24 -4.29 3.85 -9.84
CA LEU A 24 -3.17 4.47 -9.13
C LEU A 24 -2.24 3.45 -8.49
N MET A 25 -2.77 2.36 -7.92
CA MET A 25 -1.94 1.27 -7.38
C MET A 25 -1.15 0.55 -8.47
N ALA A 26 -1.81 0.19 -9.58
CA ALA A 26 -1.17 -0.40 -10.75
C ALA A 26 -0.08 0.54 -11.32
N GLY A 27 -0.40 1.82 -11.49
CA GLY A 27 0.56 2.83 -11.95
C GLY A 27 1.75 3.00 -11.00
N ALA A 28 1.53 2.97 -9.69
CA ALA A 28 2.60 3.02 -8.70
C ALA A 28 3.52 1.79 -8.78
N MET A 29 2.95 0.59 -8.88
CA MET A 29 3.69 -0.66 -9.03
C MET A 29 4.57 -0.66 -10.29
N ILE A 30 4.02 -0.22 -11.42
CA ILE A 30 4.75 -0.12 -12.70
C ILE A 30 5.83 0.97 -12.64
N SER A 31 5.53 2.11 -12.02
CA SER A 31 6.49 3.19 -11.85
C SER A 31 7.69 2.76 -10.99
N VAL A 32 7.45 1.98 -9.93
CA VAL A 32 8.52 1.37 -9.11
C VAL A 32 9.30 0.36 -9.93
N ALA A 33 8.61 -0.54 -10.65
CA ALA A 33 9.24 -1.55 -11.50
C ALA A 33 10.16 -0.95 -12.57
N ALA A 34 9.80 0.22 -13.13
CA ALA A 34 10.58 0.94 -14.12
C ALA A 34 11.81 1.68 -13.57
N GLN A 35 11.87 1.89 -12.25
CA GLN A 35 12.98 2.60 -11.60
C GLN A 35 14.03 1.67 -10.97
N LEU A 36 13.73 0.37 -10.87
CA LEU A 36 14.55 -0.59 -10.15
C LEU A 36 14.90 -1.79 -11.04
N PRO A 37 16.05 -2.43 -10.82
CA PRO A 37 16.40 -3.65 -11.56
C PRO A 37 15.38 -4.78 -11.31
N ALA A 38 15.41 -5.83 -12.13
CA ALA A 38 14.49 -6.97 -12.04
C ALA A 38 14.47 -7.66 -10.66
N GLN A 39 15.62 -7.74 -9.97
CA GLN A 39 15.71 -8.24 -8.59
C GLN A 39 15.83 -7.09 -7.57
N GLY A 40 15.53 -5.87 -8.01
CA GLY A 40 15.66 -4.64 -7.23
C GLY A 40 14.44 -4.31 -6.38
N ALA A 41 13.36 -5.09 -6.45
CA ALA A 41 12.22 -4.99 -5.54
C ALA A 41 11.45 -6.30 -5.45
N SER A 42 10.68 -6.47 -4.38
CA SER A 42 9.70 -7.55 -4.22
C SER A 42 8.34 -7.00 -3.82
N PHE A 43 7.26 -7.62 -4.31
CA PHE A 43 5.89 -7.19 -4.03
C PHE A 43 5.10 -8.28 -3.32
N TYR A 44 4.38 -7.90 -2.25
CA TYR A 44 3.36 -8.69 -1.60
C TYR A 44 2.01 -8.02 -1.87
N ILE A 45 1.09 -8.72 -2.52
CA ILE A 45 -0.21 -8.18 -2.93
C ILE A 45 -1.32 -8.88 -2.17
N LEU A 46 -2.04 -8.10 -1.37
CA LEU A 46 -3.29 -8.48 -0.74
C LEU A 46 -4.42 -7.84 -1.57
N ASP A 47 -4.92 -8.58 -2.56
CA ASP A 47 -6.01 -8.12 -3.44
C ASP A 47 -7.37 -8.49 -2.86
N GLY A 48 -8.07 -7.50 -2.31
CA GLY A 48 -9.42 -7.66 -1.78
C GLY A 48 -10.54 -7.48 -2.82
N SER A 49 -10.22 -7.43 -4.11
CA SER A 49 -11.24 -7.37 -5.16
C SER A 49 -12.16 -8.60 -5.11
N PRO A 50 -13.49 -8.43 -5.25
CA PRO A 50 -14.39 -9.55 -5.46
C PRO A 50 -13.97 -10.38 -6.68
N ALA A 51 -14.07 -11.71 -6.60
CA ALA A 51 -13.58 -12.61 -7.67
C ALA A 51 -14.31 -12.42 -9.02
N ASP A 52 -15.53 -11.90 -8.98
CA ASP A 52 -16.35 -11.55 -10.15
C ASP A 52 -16.12 -10.11 -10.65
N SER A 53 -15.36 -9.30 -9.91
CA SER A 53 -15.04 -7.93 -10.31
C SER A 53 -14.05 -7.93 -11.48
N PRO A 54 -14.28 -7.12 -12.53
CA PRO A 54 -13.29 -6.89 -13.57
C PRO A 54 -11.93 -6.41 -13.05
N LEU A 55 -11.91 -5.73 -11.89
CA LEU A 55 -10.70 -5.19 -11.28
C LEU A 55 -9.76 -6.28 -10.73
N ALA A 56 -10.28 -7.46 -10.39
CA ALA A 56 -9.48 -8.57 -9.85
C ALA A 56 -8.41 -9.09 -10.82
N ARG A 57 -8.51 -8.74 -12.12
CA ARG A 57 -7.50 -9.10 -13.13
C ARG A 57 -6.39 -8.08 -13.30
N VAL A 58 -6.58 -6.85 -12.83
CA VAL A 58 -5.65 -5.74 -13.11
C VAL A 58 -4.28 -6.00 -12.49
N LEU A 59 -4.21 -6.34 -11.19
CA LEU A 59 -2.92 -6.59 -10.53
C LEU A 59 -2.21 -7.85 -11.07
N PRO A 60 -2.90 -8.97 -11.37
CA PRO A 60 -2.32 -10.09 -12.11
C PRO A 60 -1.78 -9.72 -13.50
N ASP A 61 -2.50 -8.90 -14.26
CA ASP A 61 -2.04 -8.45 -15.59
C ASP A 61 -0.77 -7.57 -15.45
N VAL A 62 -0.71 -6.73 -14.41
CA VAL A 62 0.48 -5.92 -14.10
C VAL A 62 1.66 -6.80 -13.67
N GLN A 63 1.44 -7.84 -12.86
CA GLN A 63 2.50 -8.80 -12.51
C GLN A 63 3.13 -9.37 -13.79
N ALA A 64 2.31 -9.80 -14.76
CA ALA A 64 2.82 -10.39 -16.00
C ALA A 64 3.65 -9.41 -16.85
N ALA A 65 3.45 -8.11 -16.66
CA ALA A 65 4.17 -7.06 -17.37
C ALA A 65 5.48 -6.62 -16.69
N ILE A 66 5.69 -6.94 -15.41
CA ILE A 66 6.88 -6.53 -14.66
C ILE A 66 7.82 -7.71 -14.36
N PRO A 67 9.15 -7.47 -14.30
CA PRO A 67 10.13 -8.54 -14.07
C PRO A 67 10.34 -8.88 -12.58
N GLN A 68 9.87 -8.04 -11.65
CA GLN A 68 10.08 -8.23 -10.22
C GLN A 68 9.22 -9.37 -9.66
N PRO A 69 9.70 -10.08 -8.62
CA PRO A 69 8.90 -11.08 -7.93
C PRO A 69 7.68 -10.46 -7.26
N VAL A 70 6.52 -11.06 -7.53
CA VAL A 70 5.23 -10.70 -6.94
C VAL A 70 4.63 -11.92 -6.27
N ARG A 71 4.22 -11.77 -5.01
CA ARG A 71 3.48 -12.78 -4.25
C ARG A 71 2.06 -12.28 -3.99
N PHE A 72 1.08 -12.98 -4.54
CA PHE A 72 -0.32 -12.77 -4.17
C PHE A 72 -0.63 -13.53 -2.88
N VAL A 73 -1.25 -12.83 -1.93
CA VAL A 73 -1.61 -13.34 -0.61
C VAL A 73 -3.12 -13.50 -0.55
N GLU A 74 -3.57 -14.76 -0.50
CA GLU A 74 -4.99 -15.06 -0.29
C GLU A 74 -5.45 -14.66 1.12
N TYR A 75 -6.75 -14.37 1.28
CA TYR A 75 -7.36 -14.01 2.56
C TYR A 75 -6.97 -14.92 3.75
N ARG A 76 -6.94 -16.24 3.52
CA ARG A 76 -6.59 -17.23 4.56
C ARG A 76 -5.10 -17.26 4.90
N ALA A 77 -4.25 -16.80 3.98
CA ALA A 77 -2.79 -16.80 4.12
C ALA A 77 -2.25 -15.47 4.66
N VAL A 78 -3.12 -14.50 4.99
CA VAL A 78 -2.72 -13.18 5.49
C VAL A 78 -1.89 -13.30 6.78
N SER A 79 -2.31 -14.14 7.72
CA SER A 79 -1.57 -14.33 8.98
C SER A 79 -0.18 -14.93 8.74
N GLU A 80 -0.08 -15.89 7.82
CA GLU A 80 1.20 -16.49 7.43
C GLU A 80 2.11 -15.46 6.76
N ALA A 81 1.61 -14.71 5.77
CA ALA A 81 2.37 -13.68 5.08
C ALA A 81 2.82 -12.56 6.04
N MET A 82 2.00 -12.18 7.02
CA MET A 82 2.41 -11.22 8.05
C MET A 82 3.54 -11.77 8.92
N ASN A 83 3.48 -13.04 9.35
CA ASN A 83 4.59 -13.64 10.10
C ASN A 83 5.90 -13.67 9.31
N GLU A 84 5.85 -13.94 8.01
CA GLU A 84 7.03 -13.86 7.14
C GLU A 84 7.57 -12.43 7.03
N LEU A 85 6.69 -11.44 6.86
CA LEU A 85 7.06 -10.03 6.81
C LEU A 85 7.67 -9.55 8.15
N ALA A 86 7.16 -10.03 9.29
CA ALA A 86 7.73 -9.77 10.60
C ALA A 86 9.15 -10.35 10.73
N GLY A 87 9.35 -11.58 10.24
CA GLY A 87 10.67 -12.21 10.18
C GLY A 87 11.65 -11.42 9.32
N GLU A 88 11.21 -10.95 8.15
CA GLU A 88 12.01 -10.13 7.25
C GLU A 88 12.34 -8.76 7.85
N LEU A 89 11.38 -8.10 8.51
CA LEU A 89 11.60 -6.85 9.24
C LEU A 89 12.69 -7.02 10.31
N LYS A 90 12.56 -8.03 11.17
CA LYS A 90 13.55 -8.34 12.21
C LYS A 90 14.92 -8.66 11.64
N ARG A 91 14.98 -9.42 10.54
CA ARG A 91 16.22 -9.75 9.83
C ARG A 91 16.91 -8.48 9.34
N ARG A 92 16.18 -7.56 8.69
CA ARG A 92 16.73 -6.29 8.19
C ARG A 92 17.19 -5.35 9.29
N GLN A 93 16.47 -5.28 10.41
CA GLN A 93 16.86 -4.48 11.58
C GLN A 93 18.15 -4.99 12.23
N SER A 94 18.37 -6.30 12.21
CA SER A 94 19.54 -6.94 12.81
C SER A 94 20.74 -7.02 11.85
N ALA A 95 20.50 -6.86 10.55
CA ALA A 95 21.55 -6.94 9.54
C ALA A 95 22.42 -5.67 9.56
N ALA A 96 23.73 -5.86 9.62
CA ALA A 96 24.70 -4.77 9.44
C ALA A 96 24.85 -4.35 7.96
N GLU A 97 24.20 -5.05 7.02
CA GLU A 97 24.30 -4.77 5.59
C GLU A 97 23.39 -3.60 5.16
N PRO A 98 23.95 -2.59 4.48
CA PRO A 98 23.24 -1.32 4.26
C PRO A 98 22.17 -1.34 3.16
N VAL A 99 22.11 -2.36 2.28
CA VAL A 99 21.23 -2.30 1.10
C VAL A 99 20.57 -3.65 0.78
N THR A 100 19.44 -3.94 1.44
CA THR A 100 18.50 -4.96 0.96
C THR A 100 17.58 -4.35 -0.11
N ALA A 101 17.15 -5.13 -1.11
CA ALA A 101 16.16 -4.69 -2.09
C ALA A 101 14.85 -4.25 -1.40
N PRO A 102 14.24 -3.12 -1.81
CA PRO A 102 12.97 -2.67 -1.25
C PRO A 102 11.86 -3.72 -1.41
N LEU A 103 11.00 -3.81 -0.41
CA LEU A 103 9.83 -4.69 -0.40
C LEU A 103 8.59 -3.81 -0.28
N PHE A 104 7.60 -4.06 -1.14
CA PHE A 104 6.34 -3.32 -1.15
C PHE A 104 5.19 -4.24 -0.76
N VAL A 105 4.42 -3.85 0.25
CA VAL A 105 3.18 -4.51 0.65
C VAL A 105 2.03 -3.68 0.10
N ILE A 106 1.32 -4.21 -0.90
CA ILE A 106 0.17 -3.57 -1.54
C ILE A 106 -1.10 -4.20 -0.98
N VAL A 107 -1.96 -3.39 -0.35
CA VAL A 107 -3.23 -3.83 0.22
C VAL A 107 -4.38 -3.11 -0.46
N TYR A 108 -4.99 -3.77 -1.45
CA TYR A 108 -6.18 -3.26 -2.13
C TYR A 108 -7.42 -3.72 -1.36
N GLY A 109 -8.15 -2.78 -0.77
CA GLY A 109 -9.37 -3.06 -0.01
C GLY A 109 -9.06 -3.41 1.45
N LEU A 110 -8.25 -2.59 2.10
CA LEU A 110 -7.83 -2.74 3.50
C LEU A 110 -9.01 -3.02 4.45
N GLN A 111 -10.16 -2.39 4.20
CA GLN A 111 -11.38 -2.58 4.96
C GLN A 111 -11.89 -4.03 4.97
N ARG A 112 -11.52 -4.86 4.00
CA ARG A 112 -11.96 -6.26 3.90
C ARG A 112 -11.11 -7.19 4.78
N TYR A 113 -9.88 -6.78 5.11
CA TYR A 113 -8.93 -7.59 5.88
C TYR A 113 -9.10 -7.40 7.38
N ARG A 114 -10.07 -8.13 7.96
CA ARG A 114 -10.35 -8.05 9.42
C ARG A 114 -9.12 -8.38 10.28
N ALA A 115 -8.25 -9.26 9.82
CA ALA A 115 -7.01 -9.64 10.50
C ALA A 115 -6.01 -8.47 10.66
N LEU A 116 -6.12 -7.42 9.83
CA LEU A 116 -5.25 -6.24 9.88
C LEU A 116 -5.87 -5.08 10.66
N ARG A 117 -7.12 -5.23 11.13
CA ARG A 117 -7.79 -4.20 11.93
C ARG A 117 -7.23 -4.26 13.34
N LYS A 118 -6.89 -3.08 13.90
CA LYS A 118 -6.51 -2.97 15.30
C LYS A 118 -7.51 -3.69 16.20
N SER A 119 -7.01 -4.56 17.07
CA SER A 119 -7.81 -5.10 18.17
C SER A 119 -7.86 -4.10 19.33
N GLU A 120 -9.03 -3.89 19.92
CA GLU A 120 -9.16 -3.12 21.18
C GLU A 120 -8.75 -3.94 22.41
N ASP A 121 -8.61 -5.27 22.25
CA ASP A 121 -8.18 -6.19 23.30
C ASP A 121 -6.65 -6.18 23.46
N PHE A 122 -6.12 -5.07 23.97
CA PHE A 122 -4.71 -4.95 24.37
C PHE A 122 -4.31 -5.93 25.50
N SER A 123 -5.25 -6.66 26.11
CA SER A 123 -5.06 -7.34 27.40
C SER A 123 -4.95 -8.88 27.40
N PHE A 124 -5.20 -9.60 26.29
CA PHE A 124 -5.30 -11.08 26.39
C PHE A 124 -4.34 -11.91 25.51
N ALA A 125 -3.67 -11.34 24.52
CA ALA A 125 -2.74 -12.09 23.65
C ALA A 125 -1.31 -12.25 24.20
N ALA A 126 -1.08 -11.98 25.49
CA ALA A 126 0.21 -12.25 26.15
C ALA A 126 0.36 -13.73 26.59
N ARG A 127 -0.63 -14.59 26.34
CA ARG A 127 -0.68 -15.96 26.88
C ARG A 127 -0.39 -17.10 25.91
N ASP A 128 -0.34 -16.87 24.60
CA ASP A 128 0.05 -17.90 23.63
C ASP A 128 1.29 -17.44 22.87
N GLN A 129 2.48 -17.76 23.43
CA GLN A 129 3.78 -17.54 22.79
C GLN A 129 4.09 -18.55 21.66
N GLU A 130 3.15 -19.45 21.32
CA GLU A 130 3.32 -20.46 20.26
C GLU A 130 2.58 -20.14 18.95
N ALA A 131 1.62 -19.21 18.96
CA ALA A 131 1.06 -18.64 17.75
C ALA A 131 1.82 -17.35 17.42
N GLY A 132 2.26 -17.16 16.18
CA GLY A 132 3.03 -15.97 15.75
C GLY A 132 2.39 -14.63 16.13
N GLN A 133 3.12 -13.53 15.93
CA GLN A 133 2.61 -12.19 16.26
C GLN A 133 1.27 -11.92 15.55
N ALA A 134 0.33 -11.29 16.26
CA ALA A 134 -0.96 -10.94 15.71
C ALA A 134 -0.79 -10.03 14.47
N ALA A 135 -1.52 -10.33 13.40
CA ALA A 135 -1.33 -9.70 12.08
C ALA A 135 -1.55 -8.18 12.10
N ASP A 136 -2.43 -7.67 12.98
CA ASP A 136 -2.64 -6.25 13.20
C ASP A 136 -1.42 -5.55 13.80
N ARG A 137 -0.75 -6.19 14.77
CA ARG A 137 0.48 -5.68 15.39
C ARG A 137 1.62 -5.65 14.38
N VAL A 138 1.80 -6.75 13.63
CA VAL A 138 2.82 -6.82 12.58
C VAL A 138 2.58 -5.73 11.54
N TYR A 139 1.34 -5.52 11.12
CA TYR A 139 1.01 -4.48 10.16
C TYR A 139 1.32 -3.07 10.68
N ALA A 140 1.02 -2.77 11.95
CA ALA A 140 1.37 -1.51 12.58
C ALA A 140 2.90 -1.31 12.70
N ASP A 141 3.64 -2.38 13.02
CA ASP A 141 5.11 -2.34 13.12
C ASP A 141 5.76 -2.20 11.75
N LEU A 142 5.20 -2.83 10.70
CA LEU A 142 5.62 -2.62 9.32
C LEU A 142 5.44 -1.17 8.88
N LEU A 143 4.36 -0.49 9.28
CA LEU A 143 4.16 0.92 8.95
C LEU A 143 5.20 1.82 9.63
N ARG A 144 5.48 1.57 10.91
CA ARG A 144 6.37 2.40 11.73
C ARG A 144 7.85 2.15 11.45
N GLU A 145 8.25 0.88 11.39
CA GLU A 145 9.65 0.45 11.37
C GLU A 145 10.09 -0.11 10.01
N GLY A 146 9.14 -0.40 9.11
CA GLY A 146 9.43 -0.88 7.77
C GLY A 146 10.12 0.13 6.86
N PRO A 147 9.64 1.39 6.73
CA PRO A 147 10.19 2.32 5.76
C PRO A 147 11.70 2.59 5.90
N PRO A 148 12.27 2.77 7.12
CA PRO A 148 13.73 2.90 7.30
C PRO A 148 14.54 1.72 6.75
N VAL A 149 14.00 0.50 6.80
CA VAL A 149 14.64 -0.72 6.26
C VAL A 149 14.21 -1.06 4.83
N GLY A 150 13.52 -0.13 4.15
CA GLY A 150 13.07 -0.29 2.77
C GLY A 150 11.87 -1.23 2.60
N MET A 151 11.05 -1.39 3.63
CA MET A 151 9.76 -2.07 3.53
C MET A 151 8.65 -1.02 3.53
N HIS A 152 7.87 -0.94 2.47
CA HIS A 152 6.91 0.16 2.24
C HIS A 152 5.50 -0.40 2.07
N VAL A 153 4.50 0.31 2.59
CA VAL A 153 3.09 -0.09 2.47
C VAL A 153 2.35 0.83 1.52
N LEU A 154 1.61 0.26 0.58
CA LEU A 154 0.66 0.97 -0.27
C LEU A 154 -0.72 0.39 0.02
N ALA A 155 -1.61 1.17 0.63
CA ALA A 155 -2.94 0.69 1.02
C ALA A 155 -4.04 1.55 0.41
N TRP A 156 -5.19 0.93 0.11
CA TRP A 156 -6.41 1.63 -0.26
C TRP A 156 -7.56 1.18 0.65
N ALA A 157 -8.35 2.15 1.11
CA ALA A 157 -9.63 1.91 1.75
C ALA A 157 -10.73 2.82 1.18
N ASP A 158 -11.97 2.35 1.23
CA ASP A 158 -13.13 3.04 0.66
C ASP A 158 -13.53 4.33 1.39
N THR A 159 -13.34 4.39 2.71
CA THR A 159 -13.91 5.44 3.56
C THR A 159 -12.99 5.77 4.73
N ALA A 160 -13.04 7.03 5.18
CA ALA A 160 -12.31 7.48 6.37
C ALA A 160 -12.69 6.69 7.63
N ALA A 161 -13.99 6.38 7.80
CA ALA A 161 -14.48 5.56 8.91
C ALA A 161 -13.86 4.14 8.91
N CYS A 162 -13.65 3.52 7.76
CA CYS A 162 -12.96 2.24 7.69
C CYS A 162 -11.49 2.34 8.08
N ILE A 163 -10.82 3.45 7.72
CA ILE A 163 -9.45 3.73 8.16
C ILE A 163 -9.39 3.88 9.68
N GLU A 164 -10.26 4.67 10.29
CA GLU A 164 -10.30 4.87 11.74
C GLU A 164 -10.58 3.58 12.53
N ARG A 165 -11.33 2.65 11.93
CA ARG A 165 -11.56 1.30 12.49
C ARG A 165 -10.37 0.36 12.33
N THR A 166 -9.52 0.59 11.34
CA THR A 166 -8.44 -0.34 10.99
C THR A 166 -7.12 0.12 11.60
N LEU A 167 -6.84 1.42 11.54
CA LEU A 167 -5.60 2.05 11.98
C LEU A 167 -5.85 2.89 13.25
N ASP A 168 -4.84 2.95 14.11
CA ASP A 168 -4.79 3.97 15.15
C ASP A 168 -4.20 5.28 14.60
N ARG A 169 -4.23 6.35 15.40
CA ARG A 169 -3.71 7.65 14.97
C ARG A 169 -2.21 7.63 14.70
N ALA A 170 -1.46 6.78 15.41
CA ALA A 170 -0.02 6.64 15.20
C ALA A 170 0.26 6.01 13.83
N SER A 171 -0.38 4.88 13.51
CA SER A 171 -0.20 4.18 12.23
C SER A 171 -0.68 5.00 11.04
N LEU A 172 -1.73 5.81 11.21
CA LEU A 172 -2.19 6.72 10.15
C LEU A 172 -1.13 7.80 9.82
N ARG A 173 -0.38 8.29 10.81
CA ARG A 173 0.68 9.28 10.61
C ARG A 173 1.90 8.72 9.87
N GLU A 174 2.13 7.41 9.96
CA GLU A 174 3.19 6.74 9.20
C GLU A 174 2.89 6.66 7.68
N PHE A 175 1.67 7.02 7.26
CA PHE A 175 1.37 7.35 5.87
C PHE A 175 1.57 8.84 5.65
N ASP A 176 2.79 9.26 5.29
CA ASP A 176 3.07 10.64 4.90
C ASP A 176 2.30 11.00 3.64
N HIS A 177 2.37 10.12 2.65
CA HIS A 177 1.68 10.30 1.39
C HIS A 177 0.24 9.81 1.50
N ARG A 178 -0.71 10.73 1.34
CA ARG A 178 -2.15 10.42 1.34
C ARG A 178 -2.78 10.92 0.04
N VAL A 179 -3.46 10.05 -0.67
CA VAL A 179 -4.26 10.41 -1.84
C VAL A 179 -5.73 10.30 -1.48
N LEU A 180 -6.40 11.44 -1.45
CA LEU A 180 -7.80 11.54 -1.09
C LEU A 180 -8.63 11.75 -2.35
N PHE A 181 -9.66 10.92 -2.52
CA PHE A 181 -10.72 11.22 -3.46
C PHE A 181 -11.81 12.10 -2.82
N GLN A 182 -12.87 12.38 -3.56
CA GLN A 182 -13.97 13.18 -3.06
C GLN A 182 -14.60 12.53 -1.82
N MET A 183 -14.67 13.28 -0.73
CA MET A 183 -15.20 12.86 0.58
C MET A 183 -15.78 14.06 1.33
N SER A 184 -16.36 13.86 2.52
CA SER A 184 -16.92 14.97 3.29
C SER A 184 -15.84 15.95 3.77
N ALA A 185 -16.24 17.20 4.05
CA ALA A 185 -15.32 18.20 4.61
C ALA A 185 -14.74 17.76 5.97
N SER A 186 -15.53 17.04 6.77
CA SER A 186 -15.09 16.51 8.07
C SER A 186 -14.03 15.43 7.90
N ASP A 187 -14.26 14.47 7.02
CA ASP A 187 -13.30 13.38 6.75
C ASP A 187 -12.00 13.93 6.19
N SER A 188 -12.10 14.87 5.25
CA SER A 188 -10.94 15.56 4.66
C SER A 188 -10.12 16.27 5.75
N SER A 189 -10.77 17.04 6.62
CA SER A 189 -10.08 17.73 7.72
C SER A 189 -9.44 16.75 8.70
N ASN A 190 -10.10 15.62 9.02
CA ASN A 190 -9.53 14.62 9.91
C ASN A 190 -8.30 13.91 9.32
N LEU A 191 -8.25 13.75 7.99
CA LEU A 191 -7.18 13.03 7.31
C LEU A 191 -5.99 13.90 6.90
N ILE A 192 -6.20 15.18 6.58
CA ILE A 192 -5.16 16.07 6.03
C ILE A 192 -5.21 17.51 6.59
N ASP A 193 -5.92 17.74 7.70
CA ASP A 193 -6.09 19.06 8.34
C ASP A 193 -6.65 20.15 7.40
N SER A 194 -7.36 19.74 6.34
CA SER A 194 -7.92 20.62 5.33
C SER A 194 -9.21 20.05 4.72
N PRO A 195 -10.27 20.85 4.50
CA PRO A 195 -11.54 20.38 3.93
C PRO A 195 -11.51 20.27 2.39
N MET A 196 -10.34 20.35 1.76
CA MET A 196 -10.21 20.52 0.31
C MET A 196 -10.69 19.32 -0.53
N ALA A 197 -10.70 18.10 0.03
CA ALA A 197 -11.19 16.92 -0.69
C ALA A 197 -12.71 16.98 -0.95
N ASN A 198 -13.47 17.75 -0.14
CA ASN A 198 -14.90 17.97 -0.36
C ASN A 198 -15.22 18.74 -1.65
N LYS A 199 -14.27 19.55 -2.13
CA LYS A 199 -14.42 20.35 -3.35
C LYS A 199 -13.85 19.65 -4.59
N LEU A 200 -13.49 18.37 -4.48
CA LEU A 200 -13.06 17.59 -5.64
C LEU A 200 -14.26 17.31 -6.54
N GLY A 201 -14.10 17.55 -7.84
CA GLY A 201 -15.06 17.11 -8.84
C GLY A 201 -14.83 15.67 -9.26
N MET A 202 -15.69 15.16 -10.15
CA MET A 202 -15.54 13.82 -10.74
C MET A 202 -14.13 13.60 -11.31
N ASN A 203 -13.59 12.40 -11.10
CA ASN A 203 -12.28 11.98 -11.60
C ASN A 203 -11.12 12.88 -11.19
N ARG A 204 -11.18 13.45 -9.97
CA ARG A 204 -10.05 14.17 -9.37
C ARG A 204 -9.69 13.57 -8.03
N ALA A 205 -8.40 13.62 -7.73
CA ALA A 205 -7.85 13.24 -6.45
C ALA A 205 -6.94 14.36 -5.93
N LEU A 206 -6.68 14.32 -4.64
CA LEU A 206 -5.83 15.25 -3.91
C LEU A 206 -4.66 14.46 -3.34
N ALA A 207 -3.45 14.73 -3.80
CA ALA A 207 -2.23 14.18 -3.24
C ALA A 207 -1.74 15.12 -2.13
N PHE A 208 -1.50 14.55 -0.95
CA PHE A 208 -1.00 15.23 0.23
C PHE A 208 0.31 14.56 0.69
N SER A 209 1.27 15.38 1.12
CA SER A 209 2.48 14.94 1.84
C SER A 209 2.65 15.82 3.07
N GLU A 210 2.65 15.21 4.24
CA GLU A 210 2.76 15.90 5.52
C GLU A 210 4.16 16.50 5.71
N GLU A 211 5.20 15.72 5.40
CA GLU A 211 6.62 16.08 5.45
C GLU A 211 6.96 17.21 4.48
N GLN A 212 6.44 17.17 3.25
CA GLN A 212 6.70 18.21 2.26
C GLN A 212 5.74 19.40 2.41
N GLY A 213 4.69 19.27 3.22
CA GLY A 213 3.61 20.25 3.31
C GLY A 213 2.91 20.51 1.97
N THR A 214 2.94 19.54 1.04
CA THR A 214 2.40 19.72 -0.31
C THR A 214 0.97 19.20 -0.40
N LEU A 215 0.17 19.90 -1.20
CA LEU A 215 -1.22 19.56 -1.45
C LEU A 215 -1.57 19.85 -2.91
N GLU A 216 -1.66 18.79 -3.72
CA GLU A 216 -1.78 18.89 -5.18
C GLU A 216 -3.05 18.21 -5.69
N LYS A 217 -3.81 18.92 -6.53
CA LYS A 217 -4.96 18.33 -7.23
C LYS A 217 -4.50 17.74 -8.54
N PHE A 218 -4.92 16.51 -8.81
CA PHE A 218 -4.59 15.84 -10.07
C PHE A 218 -5.75 14.98 -10.56
N ARG A 219 -5.61 14.49 -11.79
CA ARG A 219 -6.54 13.53 -12.39
C ARG A 219 -5.90 12.14 -12.33
N PRO A 220 -6.52 11.15 -11.67
CA PRO A 220 -6.04 9.78 -11.70
C PRO A 220 -5.93 9.25 -13.13
N TYR A 221 -4.94 8.41 -13.37
CA TYR A 221 -4.79 7.71 -14.64
C TYR A 221 -5.96 6.73 -14.86
N ALA A 222 -6.22 6.39 -16.11
CA ALA A 222 -7.08 5.26 -16.44
C ALA A 222 -6.37 3.93 -16.09
N LEU A 223 -7.14 2.85 -16.01
CA LEU A 223 -6.55 1.51 -15.91
C LEU A 223 -5.57 1.26 -17.07
N PRO A 224 -4.46 0.55 -16.81
CA PRO A 224 -3.50 0.23 -17.85
C PRO A 224 -4.16 -0.68 -18.89
N SER A 225 -4.08 -0.29 -20.17
CA SER A 225 -4.60 -1.12 -21.26
C SER A 225 -3.66 -2.32 -21.52
N PRO A 226 -4.17 -3.43 -22.07
CA PRO A 226 -3.33 -4.57 -22.44
C PRO A 226 -2.18 -4.19 -23.39
N GLU A 227 -2.47 -3.32 -24.37
CA GLU A 227 -1.45 -2.81 -25.31
C GLU A 227 -0.35 -2.03 -24.60
N TRP A 228 -0.72 -1.22 -23.60
CA TRP A 228 0.25 -0.44 -22.83
C TRP A 228 1.07 -1.33 -21.87
N LEU A 229 0.46 -2.36 -21.27
CA LEU A 229 1.19 -3.34 -20.45
C LEU A 229 2.21 -4.14 -21.28
N GLU A 230 1.87 -4.50 -22.52
CA GLU A 230 2.80 -5.17 -23.43
C GLU A 230 3.98 -4.26 -23.81
N HIS A 231 3.72 -2.96 -24.00
CA HIS A 231 4.76 -1.96 -24.19
C HIS A 231 5.67 -1.86 -22.95
N VAL A 232 5.11 -1.77 -21.75
CA VAL A 232 5.85 -1.77 -20.48
C VAL A 232 6.74 -3.01 -20.39
N ARG A 233 6.19 -4.20 -20.61
CA ARG A 233 6.93 -5.47 -20.59
C ARG A 233 8.13 -5.45 -21.52
N THR A 234 7.94 -4.95 -22.75
CA THR A 234 9.01 -4.84 -23.75
C THR A 234 10.10 -3.86 -23.32
N CYS A 235 9.73 -2.69 -22.81
CA CYS A 235 10.67 -1.68 -22.33
C CYS A 235 11.48 -2.17 -21.13
N LEU A 236 10.84 -2.80 -20.14
CA LEU A 236 11.52 -3.33 -18.96
C LEU A 236 12.45 -4.49 -19.33
N ALA A 237 12.04 -5.36 -20.26
CA ALA A 237 12.91 -6.44 -20.75
C ALA A 237 14.18 -5.89 -21.46
N ALA A 238 14.09 -4.75 -22.13
CA ALA A 238 15.26 -4.10 -22.76
C ALA A 238 16.19 -3.43 -21.73
N GLN A 239 15.66 -2.96 -20.60
CA GLN A 239 16.44 -2.33 -19.53
C GLN A 239 17.21 -3.32 -18.65
N HIS A 240 16.82 -4.60 -18.68
CA HIS A 240 17.45 -5.66 -17.87
C HIS A 240 18.31 -6.65 -18.68
N LYS A 241 18.55 -6.37 -19.97
CA LYS A 241 19.59 -7.03 -20.78
C LYS A 241 20.92 -6.32 -20.61
#